data_AF-A0A3N6VK34-F1
#
_entry.id   AF-A0A3N6VK34-F1
#
_cell.length_a   1.000
_cell.length_b   1.000
_cell.length_c   1.000
_cell.angle_alpha   90.00
_cell.angle_beta   90.00
_cell.angle_gamma   90.00
#
_symmetry.space_group_name_H-M   'P 1'
#
loop_
_entity.id
_entity.type
_entity.pdbx_description
1 polymer ?
#
loop_
_entity_poly.entity_id
_entity_poly.type
_entity_poly.pdbx_seq_one_letter_code
_entity_poly.pdbx_strand_id
1 'polypeptide(L)'
;MSEVRVHLAKEIVADLWRHKLQILLSVAVLVTAFAVILVTNMTRGLTAKQNDLMAEEDRLNIEWRHLLLEQGTLAEHSRVATLAMDKLQMGRPLVTTEKVITLP
;
A
#
# COMPACT_ATOMS: atom_id res chain seq x y z
N MET A 1 75.37 1.89 -17.06
CA MET A 1 74.31 1.81 -16.04
C MET A 1 73.00 2.26 -16.68
N SER A 2 72.29 1.35 -17.34
CA SER A 2 71.01 1.64 -17.99
C SER A 2 69.88 1.20 -17.06
N GLU A 3 69.15 2.17 -16.52
CA GLU A 3 68.02 1.93 -15.65
C GLU A 3 66.97 1.08 -16.35
N VAL A 4 66.68 -0.08 -15.74
CA VAL A 4 65.59 -0.94 -16.15
C VAL A 4 64.30 -0.18 -15.82
N ARG A 5 63.69 0.42 -16.83
CA ARG A 5 62.31 0.92 -16.75
C ARG A 5 61.39 -0.29 -16.61
N VAL A 6 61.27 -0.80 -15.39
CA VAL A 6 60.29 -1.83 -15.06
C VAL A 6 58.91 -1.20 -15.29
N HIS A 7 58.17 -1.71 -16.27
CA HIS A 7 56.77 -1.35 -16.45
C HIS A 7 55.98 -1.93 -15.26
N LEU A 8 55.93 -1.20 -14.15
CA LEU A 8 55.25 -1.56 -12.91
C LEU A 8 53.82 -2.03 -13.16
N ALA A 9 53.09 -1.37 -14.08
CA ALA A 9 51.75 -1.77 -14.46
C ALA A 9 51.70 -3.20 -15.05
N LYS A 10 52.73 -3.61 -15.81
CA LYS A 10 52.80 -4.94 -16.41
C LYS A 10 53.15 -6.01 -15.37
N GLU A 11 54.03 -5.68 -14.43
CA GLU A 11 54.40 -6.57 -13.32
C GLU A 11 53.21 -6.82 -12.39
N ILE A 12 52.46 -5.75 -12.05
CA ILE A 12 51.23 -5.85 -11.26
C ILE A 12 50.19 -6.70 -11.99
N VAL A 13 49.97 -6.49 -13.30
CA VAL A 13 49.03 -7.32 -14.08
C VAL A 13 49.48 -8.78 -14.15
N ALA A 14 50.77 -9.06 -14.26
CA ALA A 14 51.31 -10.41 -14.27
C ALA A 14 51.14 -11.11 -12.90
N ASP A 15 51.35 -10.38 -11.80
CA ASP A 15 51.19 -10.91 -10.45
C ASP A 15 49.72 -11.09 -10.04
N LEU A 16 48.84 -10.20 -10.55
CA LEU A 16 47.40 -10.35 -10.51
C LEU A 16 47.02 -11.66 -11.23
N TRP A 17 47.53 -11.90 -12.44
CA TRP A 17 47.28 -13.14 -13.18
C TRP A 17 47.78 -14.43 -12.47
N ARG A 18 48.71 -14.30 -11.53
CA ARG A 18 49.23 -15.40 -10.70
C ARG A 18 48.24 -15.79 -9.59
N HIS A 19 47.51 -14.83 -9.04
CA HIS A 19 46.52 -15.00 -7.96
C HIS A 19 45.07 -14.99 -8.48
N LYS A 20 44.81 -15.78 -9.53
CA LYS A 20 43.50 -15.83 -10.22
C LYS A 20 42.30 -16.03 -9.29
N LEU A 21 42.46 -16.87 -8.27
CA LEU A 21 41.39 -17.21 -7.34
C LEU A 21 40.99 -16.00 -6.48
N GLN A 22 41.96 -15.20 -6.03
CA GLN A 22 41.71 -14.02 -5.22
C GLN A 22 40.99 -12.93 -6.03
N ILE A 23 41.37 -12.72 -7.28
CA ILE A 23 40.68 -11.78 -8.18
C ILE A 23 39.27 -12.25 -8.48
N LEU A 24 39.09 -13.53 -8.76
CA LEU A 24 37.77 -14.09 -9.03
C LEU A 24 36.83 -13.88 -7.84
N LEU A 25 37.33 -14.12 -6.61
CA LEU A 25 36.58 -13.84 -5.39
C LEU A 25 36.28 -12.36 -5.22
N SER A 26 37.24 -11.46 -5.47
CA SER A 26 37.00 -10.02 -5.41
C SER A 26 35.94 -9.57 -6.42
N VAL A 27 35.99 -10.06 -7.65
CA VAL A 27 34.99 -9.77 -8.69
C VAL A 27 33.63 -10.32 -8.28
N ALA A 28 33.57 -11.54 -7.75
CA ALA A 28 32.32 -12.15 -7.28
C ALA A 28 31.66 -11.32 -6.17
N VAL A 29 32.44 -10.79 -5.23
CA VAL A 29 31.95 -9.89 -4.18
C VAL A 29 31.41 -8.59 -4.77
N LEU A 30 32.12 -7.98 -5.73
CA LEU A 30 31.64 -6.77 -6.42
C LEU A 30 30.32 -7.02 -7.16
N VAL A 31 30.22 -8.12 -7.92
CA VAL A 31 28.99 -8.52 -8.60
C VAL A 31 27.85 -8.70 -7.60
N THR A 32 28.13 -9.34 -6.46
CA THR A 32 27.13 -9.55 -5.40
C THR A 32 26.66 -8.22 -4.81
N ALA A 33 27.57 -7.27 -4.58
CA ALA A 33 27.22 -5.95 -4.08
C ALA A 33 26.28 -5.20 -5.05
N PHE A 34 26.60 -5.20 -6.36
CA PHE A 34 25.73 -4.60 -7.37
C PHE A 34 24.38 -5.32 -7.49
N ALA A 35 24.37 -6.65 -7.43
CA ALA A 35 23.13 -7.43 -7.45
C ALA A 35 22.21 -7.06 -6.28
N VAL A 36 22.74 -6.94 -5.07
CA VAL A 36 21.97 -6.52 -3.87
C VAL A 36 21.39 -5.11 -4.03
N ILE A 37 22.17 -4.17 -4.57
CA ILE A 37 21.69 -2.81 -4.86
C ILE A 37 20.54 -2.84 -5.87
N LEU A 38 20.69 -3.60 -6.95
CA LEU A 38 19.68 -3.73 -7.99
C LEU A 38 18.40 -4.38 -7.47
N VAL A 39 18.51 -5.47 -6.71
CA VAL A 39 17.37 -6.13 -6.05
C VAL A 39 16.67 -5.15 -5.11
N THR A 40 17.43 -4.40 -4.30
CA THR A 40 16.86 -3.40 -3.38
C THR A 40 16.12 -2.30 -4.12
N ASN A 41 16.66 -1.85 -5.26
CA ASN A 41 15.99 -0.85 -6.10
C ASN A 41 14.72 -1.40 -6.76
N MET A 42 14.74 -2.65 -7.23
CA MET A 42 13.55 -3.32 -7.78
C MET A 42 12.47 -3.54 -6.72
N THR A 43 12.86 -3.89 -5.49
CA THR A 43 11.94 -4.06 -4.36
C THR A 43 11.17 -2.78 -4.09
N ARG A 44 11.79 -1.59 -4.22
CA ARG A 44 11.07 -0.32 -4.04
C ARG A 44 9.88 -0.16 -4.99
N GLY A 45 10.00 -0.62 -6.25
CA GLY A 45 8.90 -0.56 -7.22
C GLY A 45 7.80 -1.59 -6.97
N LEU A 46 8.19 -2.81 -6.60
CA LEU A 46 7.25 -3.89 -6.26
C LEU A 46 6.47 -3.60 -4.97
N THR A 47 7.14 -3.08 -3.94
CA THR A 47 6.50 -2.67 -2.68
C THR A 47 5.54 -1.50 -2.89
N ALA A 48 5.86 -0.54 -3.78
CA ALA A 48 4.94 0.56 -4.09
C ALA A 48 3.61 0.04 -4.69
N LYS A 49 3.68 -0.85 -5.68
CA LYS A 49 2.48 -1.42 -6.30
C LYS A 49 1.65 -2.26 -5.33
N GLN A 50 2.32 -2.97 -4.41
CA GLN A 50 1.63 -3.73 -3.37
C GLN A 50 0.93 -2.80 -2.37
N ASN A 51 1.59 -1.71 -1.97
CA ASN A 51 1.01 -0.70 -1.08
C ASN A 51 -0.19 0.00 -1.73
N ASP A 52 -0.14 0.32 -3.02
CA ASP A 52 -1.24 0.95 -3.74
C ASP A 52 -2.50 0.06 -3.76
N LEU A 53 -2.32 -1.24 -4.02
CA LEU A 53 -3.43 -2.20 -3.99
C LEU A 53 -4.02 -2.36 -2.59
N MET A 54 -3.18 -2.40 -1.55
CA MET A 54 -3.64 -2.44 -0.16
C MET A 54 -4.41 -1.17 0.22
N ALA A 55 -3.94 0.00 -0.21
CA ALA A 55 -4.63 1.27 0.05
C ALA A 55 -6.00 1.34 -0.63
N GLU A 56 -6.13 0.77 -1.82
CA GLU A 56 -7.41 0.69 -2.54
C GLU A 56 -8.40 -0.24 -1.84
N GLU A 57 -7.94 -1.39 -1.33
CA GLU A 57 -8.75 -2.31 -0.54
C GLU A 57 -9.28 -1.63 0.73
N ASP A 58 -8.41 -0.92 1.45
CA ASP A 58 -8.78 -0.17 2.65
C ASP A 58 -9.82 0.91 2.35
N ARG A 59 -9.65 1.65 1.24
CA ARG A 59 -10.60 2.67 0.79
C ARG A 59 -11.97 2.06 0.54
N LEU A 60 -12.05 0.96 -0.20
CA LEU A 60 -13.31 0.29 -0.51
C LEU A 60 -13.98 -0.27 0.75
N ASN A 61 -13.20 -0.77 1.71
CA ASN A 61 -13.73 -1.26 2.98
C ASN A 61 -14.38 -0.14 3.80
N ILE A 62 -13.77 1.05 3.83
CA ILE A 62 -14.34 2.23 4.48
C ILE A 62 -15.65 2.63 3.81
N GLU A 63 -15.68 2.70 2.47
CA GLU A 63 -16.89 3.04 1.72
C GLU A 63 -18.01 2.02 1.96
N TRP A 64 -17.69 0.72 1.93
CA TRP A 64 -18.64 -0.34 2.24
C TRP A 64 -19.24 -0.21 3.65
N ARG A 65 -18.41 0.09 4.65
CA ARG A 65 -18.88 0.31 6.03
C ARG A 65 -19.79 1.53 6.12
N HIS A 66 -19.47 2.61 5.41
CA HIS A 66 -20.31 3.80 5.37
C HIS A 66 -21.68 3.48 4.75
N LEU A 67 -21.70 2.80 3.60
CA LEU A 67 -22.93 2.37 2.94
C LEU A 67 -23.78 1.45 3.83
N LEU A 68 -23.14 0.53 4.55
CA LEU A 68 -23.84 -0.36 5.48
C LEU A 68 -24.50 0.41 6.63
N LEU A 69 -23.83 1.45 7.15
CA LEU A 69 -24.40 2.32 8.17
C LEU A 69 -25.57 3.15 7.61
N GLU A 70 -25.43 3.71 6.41
CA GLU A 70 -26.53 4.43 5.74
C GLU A 70 -27.75 3.53 5.54
N GLN A 71 -27.56 2.30 5.07
CA GLN A 71 -28.64 1.32 4.93
C GLN A 71 -29.22 0.90 6.28
N GLY A 72 -28.38 0.74 7.32
CA GLY A 72 -28.83 0.43 8.67
C GLY A 72 -29.74 1.52 9.24
N THR A 73 -29.35 2.78 9.11
CA THR A 73 -30.15 3.94 9.52
C THR A 73 -31.44 4.07 8.71
N LEU A 74 -31.37 3.88 7.39
CA LEU A 74 -32.57 3.87 6.52
C LEU A 74 -33.51 2.71 6.85
N ALA A 75 -32.98 1.53 7.13
CA ALA A 75 -33.76 0.35 7.51
C ALA A 75 -34.37 0.51 8.91
N GLU A 76 -33.68 1.14 9.86
CA GLU A 76 -34.23 1.41 11.19
C GLU A 76 -35.39 2.41 11.11
N HIS A 77 -35.23 3.53 10.40
CA HIS A 77 -36.30 4.50 10.21
C HIS A 77 -37.46 3.96 9.37
N SER A 78 -37.18 3.23 8.28
CA SER A 78 -38.20 2.61 7.44
C SER A 78 -38.96 1.52 8.21
N ARG A 79 -38.26 0.66 8.96
CA ARG A 79 -38.90 -0.40 9.75
C ARG A 79 -39.76 0.18 10.86
N VAL A 80 -39.32 1.24 11.54
CA VAL A 80 -40.14 1.92 12.57
C VAL A 80 -41.38 2.56 11.93
N ALA A 81 -41.24 3.23 10.78
CA ALA A 81 -42.38 3.82 10.08
C ALA A 81 -43.39 2.77 9.59
N THR A 82 -42.92 1.68 8.97
CA THR A 82 -43.79 0.58 8.52
C THR A 82 -44.45 -0.12 9.70
N LEU A 83 -43.72 -0.40 10.79
CA LEU A 83 -44.29 -1.01 11.99
C LEU A 83 -45.34 -0.09 12.65
N ALA A 84 -45.13 1.22 12.66
CA ALA A 84 -46.09 2.19 13.19
C ALA A 84 -47.34 2.32 12.30
N MET A 85 -47.19 2.31 10.98
CA MET A 85 -48.33 2.31 10.05
C MET A 85 -49.15 1.01 10.15
N ASP A 86 -48.48 -0.14 10.17
CA ASP A 86 -49.14 -1.45 10.08
C ASP A 86 -49.73 -1.91 11.42
N LYS A 87 -48.97 -1.77 12.53
CA LYS A 87 -49.44 -2.20 13.85
C LYS A 87 -50.24 -1.15 14.61
N LEU A 88 -49.95 0.14 14.40
CA LEU A 88 -50.60 1.23 15.13
C LEU A 88 -51.61 2.02 14.27
N GLN A 89 -51.84 1.61 13.01
CA GLN A 89 -52.71 2.31 12.06
C GLN A 89 -52.40 3.82 11.95
N MET A 90 -51.15 4.20 12.19
CA MET A 90 -50.75 5.60 12.19
C MET A 90 -50.67 6.13 10.76
N GLY A 91 -51.61 6.99 10.37
CA GLY A 91 -51.56 7.78 9.15
C GLY A 91 -50.96 9.17 9.41
N ARG A 92 -50.28 9.74 8.40
CA ARG A 92 -49.75 11.11 8.50
C ARG A 92 -50.93 12.09 8.61
N PRO A 93 -51.05 12.89 9.69
CA PRO A 93 -52.17 13.81 9.85
C PRO A 93 -52.14 14.87 8.74
N LEU A 94 -53.31 15.18 8.17
CA LEU A 94 -53.44 16.27 7.22
C LEU A 94 -53.26 17.61 7.95
N VAL A 95 -52.70 18.60 7.24
CA VAL A 95 -52.45 19.98 7.71
C VAL A 95 -53.65 20.67 8.37
N THR A 96 -54.87 20.16 8.20
CA THR A 96 -56.09 20.68 8.82
C THR A 96 -56.29 20.26 10.29
N THR A 97 -55.54 19.28 10.78
CA THR A 97 -55.74 18.66 12.11
C THR A 97 -54.50 18.77 13.01
N GLU A 98 -53.46 19.46 12.55
CA GLU A 98 -52.25 19.68 13.33
C GLU A 98 -52.51 20.68 14.46
N LYS A 99 -52.42 20.22 15.71
CA LYS A 99 -52.47 21.07 16.90
C LYS A 99 -51.10 21.08 17.54
N VAL A 100 -50.31 22.13 17.25
CA VAL A 100 -48.98 22.32 17.84
C VAL A 100 -49.15 22.68 19.31
N ILE A 101 -48.71 21.79 20.19
CA ILE A 101 -48.72 22.02 21.63
C ILE A 101 -47.36 22.59 22.00
N THR A 102 -47.27 23.91 22.19
CA THR A 102 -46.10 24.54 22.78
C THR A 102 -46.12 24.29 24.28
N LEU A 103 -45.22 23.45 24.76
CA LEU A 103 -44.97 23.28 26.19
C LEU A 103 -44.30 24.55 26.75
N PRO A 104 -44.65 24.99 27.97
CA PRO A 104 -44.06 26.15 28.63
C PRO A 104 -42.60 25.92 29.05
#